data_AF-A0A3D9H335-F1
#
_entry.id   AF-A0A3D9H335-F1
#
_cell.length_a   1.000
_cell.length_b   1.000
_cell.length_c   1.000
_cell.angle_alpha   90.00
_cell.angle_beta   90.00
_cell.angle_gamma   90.00
#
_symmetry.space_group_name_H-M   'P 1'
#
loop_
_entity.id
_entity.type
_entity.pdbx_description
1 polymer ?
#
loop_
_entity_poly.entity_id
_entity_poly.type
_entity_poly.pdbx_seq_one_letter_code
_entity_poly.pdbx_strand_id
1 'polypeptide(L)'
;MKKIALYALLCLFLFSACKNEEKAVPQPIEIGDFSFSSKTIEANTPFQITYNGNGELDDSFFYQLSHSKSYPFDLDFNNNTATITIPDSISAIAFNFKVDDDYANNNNEGFLFSVVDNDEKMAIDVEASKQNYIINYGENFGIEGNAKDALNALENALEKNPELKKEWIDRHIYLARQVDAKTAKDVSDMYLSKFITKPAETLEDYNTLTSVYNGMRDSKRSDSILKIAAEKFPDSDLALRSVINNFFDTKELSALETIFNLHKDKLLKSKYSSFVIETLAKANYNKGNIEAFEDYLNLQNNKTDKASLYNTIAWPKAEKGEDIEGAMTLSKKSLELIKSEQKAPQNKPPYYTPKQYEKSLESTYNMYADTYALLAFKNGDLKEAINYQKIAIGEGENPEMNERYIQFLKADNQHNNIVEEASEFIKEGQSTANIKANFIEAIQKTDNSKNPKTLLAKLEAKAKEKEFNRIRKTLIDEEAPDFTVKSLNGDVVTLSDLKGKTVVLDFWATWCGPCIASFPGMQKVVTKYKDDDSVVFLFVDTFESGKDRIEKVSKFIEDNAYSFNVLIDPINEDSDKYDVASAYKVSGIPTKVIIGPGGRINFKSVGFSGSAEKIVSEIDTMVELLKN
;
A
#
# COMPACT_ATOMS: atom_id res chain seq x y z
N MET A 1 -94.70 13.74 0.46
CA MET A 1 -93.62 12.90 1.03
C MET A 1 -92.41 13.00 0.11
N LYS A 2 -91.24 13.36 0.67
CA LYS A 2 -89.85 12.95 0.35
C LYS A 2 -89.53 12.58 -1.12
N LYS A 3 -88.40 12.94 -1.76
CA LYS A 3 -87.17 13.73 -1.51
C LYS A 3 -86.29 13.52 -2.76
N ILE A 4 -85.60 14.57 -3.26
CA ILE A 4 -84.21 14.58 -3.82
C ILE A 4 -84.04 13.93 -5.23
N ALA A 5 -83.39 14.53 -6.25
CA ALA A 5 -82.08 15.19 -6.27
C ALA A 5 -81.95 16.33 -7.31
N LEU A 6 -81.13 17.31 -6.95
CA LEU A 6 -80.78 18.53 -7.68
C LEU A 6 -79.51 18.28 -8.50
N TYR A 7 -79.53 18.53 -9.80
CA TYR A 7 -78.32 18.66 -10.63
C TYR A 7 -77.97 20.16 -10.70
N ALA A 8 -76.80 20.53 -10.20
CA ALA A 8 -76.17 21.82 -10.46
C ALA A 8 -74.75 21.58 -10.94
N LEU A 9 -74.55 21.80 -12.24
CA LEU A 9 -73.26 21.82 -12.91
C LEU A 9 -72.56 23.14 -12.52
N LEU A 10 -71.52 23.07 -11.70
CA LEU A 10 -70.64 24.20 -11.43
C LEU A 10 -69.32 23.97 -12.15
N CYS A 11 -69.12 24.64 -13.29
CA CYS A 11 -67.81 24.75 -13.93
C CYS A 11 -66.93 25.67 -13.08
N LEU A 12 -66.07 25.07 -12.24
CA LEU A 12 -64.94 25.73 -11.61
C LEU A 12 -63.69 25.43 -12.45
N PHE A 13 -63.27 26.41 -13.24
CA PHE A 13 -61.90 26.45 -13.77
C PHE A 13 -60.94 26.61 -12.60
N LEU A 14 -60.37 25.51 -12.12
CA LEU A 14 -59.15 25.53 -11.32
C LEU A 14 -57.98 25.46 -12.31
N PHE A 15 -57.38 26.61 -12.60
CA PHE A 15 -56.01 26.66 -13.08
C PHE A 15 -55.13 26.05 -11.98
N SER A 16 -54.69 24.81 -12.17
CA SER A 16 -53.50 24.31 -11.47
C SER A 16 -52.33 25.14 -11.98
N ALA A 17 -51.97 26.17 -11.21
CA ALA A 17 -50.64 26.73 -11.28
C ALA A 17 -49.67 25.61 -10.91
N CYS A 18 -48.96 25.05 -11.89
CA CYS A 18 -47.70 24.37 -11.64
C CYS A 18 -46.78 25.41 -10.98
N LYS A 19 -46.74 25.44 -9.64
CA LYS A 19 -45.57 25.94 -8.94
C LYS A 19 -44.45 25.00 -9.34
N ASN A 20 -43.65 25.40 -10.32
CA ASN A 20 -42.25 25.01 -10.32
C ASN A 20 -41.71 25.58 -9.01
N GLU A 21 -41.60 24.74 -7.98
CA GLU A 21 -40.68 25.04 -6.90
C GLU A 21 -39.30 25.14 -7.57
N GLU A 22 -38.77 26.36 -7.66
CA GLU A 22 -37.37 26.54 -7.99
C GLU A 22 -36.59 25.75 -6.94
N LYS A 23 -35.97 24.63 -7.35
CA LYS A 23 -35.01 23.91 -6.50
C LYS A 23 -34.01 24.94 -5.99
N ALA A 24 -33.86 25.01 -4.67
CA ALA A 24 -32.95 25.96 -4.04
C ALA A 24 -31.55 25.79 -4.65
N VAL A 25 -30.94 26.89 -5.10
CA VAL A 25 -29.58 26.86 -5.66
C VAL A 25 -28.64 26.31 -4.57
N PRO A 26 -27.97 25.17 -4.81
CA PRO A 26 -27.04 24.61 -3.84
C PRO A 26 -25.99 25.65 -3.47
N GLN A 27 -25.80 25.88 -2.18
CA GLN A 27 -24.82 26.83 -1.70
C GLN A 27 -23.44 26.15 -1.63
N PRO A 28 -22.38 26.79 -2.17
CA PRO A 28 -21.03 26.30 -2.02
C PRO A 28 -20.65 26.10 -0.55
N ILE A 29 -19.78 25.14 -0.29
CA ILE A 29 -19.18 24.94 1.02
C ILE A 29 -17.66 25.03 0.93
N GLU A 30 -17.06 25.56 1.98
CA GLU A 30 -15.61 25.61 2.15
C GLU A 30 -15.17 24.55 3.16
N ILE A 31 -14.17 23.76 2.80
CA ILE A 31 -13.53 22.77 3.67
C ILE A 31 -12.02 22.91 3.48
N GLY A 32 -11.33 23.47 4.48
CA GLY A 32 -9.92 23.82 4.35
C GLY A 32 -9.68 24.78 3.19
N ASP A 33 -8.73 24.44 2.32
CA ASP A 33 -8.38 25.23 1.13
C ASP A 33 -9.25 24.90 -0.10
N PHE A 34 -10.35 24.16 0.05
CA PHE A 34 -11.19 23.71 -1.05
C PHE A 34 -12.63 24.22 -0.93
N SER A 35 -13.18 24.75 -2.03
CA SER A 35 -14.61 24.99 -2.20
C SER A 35 -15.26 23.85 -2.96
N PHE A 36 -16.47 23.47 -2.56
CA PHE A 36 -17.30 22.48 -3.24
C PHE A 36 -18.65 23.11 -3.59
N SER A 37 -19.22 22.80 -4.76
CA SER A 37 -20.47 23.41 -5.23
C SER A 37 -21.68 23.16 -4.30
N SER A 38 -21.65 22.10 -3.49
CA SER A 38 -22.74 21.70 -2.61
C SER A 38 -22.28 20.72 -1.53
N LYS A 39 -23.12 20.50 -0.50
CA LYS A 39 -22.88 19.50 0.57
C LYS A 39 -23.11 18.04 0.14
N THR A 40 -23.85 17.85 -0.94
CA THR A 40 -24.19 16.54 -1.52
C THR A 40 -24.00 16.60 -3.02
N ILE A 41 -23.64 15.49 -3.63
CA ILE A 41 -23.47 15.38 -5.08
C ILE A 41 -24.80 14.91 -5.67
N GLU A 42 -25.46 15.74 -6.49
CA GLU A 42 -26.65 15.31 -7.23
C GLU A 42 -26.21 14.47 -8.44
N ALA A 43 -26.71 13.24 -8.54
CA ALA A 43 -26.32 12.30 -9.57
C ALA A 43 -26.60 12.87 -10.97
N ASN A 44 -25.71 12.56 -11.91
CA ASN A 44 -25.75 13.00 -13.30
C ASN A 44 -25.73 14.53 -13.49
N THR A 45 -25.38 15.30 -12.46
CA THR A 45 -25.16 16.75 -12.56
C THR A 45 -23.68 17.11 -12.37
N PRO A 46 -23.21 18.23 -12.94
CA PRO A 46 -21.85 18.71 -12.68
C PRO A 46 -21.66 19.11 -11.22
N PHE A 47 -20.65 18.54 -10.57
CA PHE A 47 -20.19 18.91 -9.24
C PHE A 47 -18.82 19.55 -9.35
N GLN A 48 -18.69 20.78 -8.87
CA GLN A 48 -17.49 21.59 -9.02
C GLN A 48 -16.68 21.60 -7.73
N ILE A 49 -15.35 21.47 -7.86
CA ILE A 49 -14.37 21.63 -6.79
C ILE A 49 -13.42 22.76 -7.19
N THR A 50 -13.13 23.67 -6.28
CA THR A 50 -12.16 24.75 -6.47
C THR A 50 -11.09 24.68 -5.40
N TYR A 51 -9.82 24.77 -5.80
CA TYR A 51 -8.68 24.88 -4.90
C TYR A 51 -8.31 26.36 -4.70
N ASN A 52 -8.37 26.83 -3.45
CA ASN A 52 -8.11 28.22 -3.07
C ASN A 52 -6.78 28.38 -2.29
N GLY A 53 -6.04 27.30 -2.09
CA GLY A 53 -4.78 27.30 -1.36
C GLY A 53 -3.62 27.89 -2.16
N ASN A 54 -2.50 28.10 -1.46
CA ASN A 54 -1.28 28.66 -2.04
C ASN A 54 -0.20 27.61 -2.34
N GLY A 55 -0.36 26.37 -1.86
CA GLY A 55 0.56 25.25 -2.09
C GLY A 55 0.38 24.63 -3.48
N GLU A 56 1.36 23.84 -3.91
CA GLU A 56 1.28 23.08 -5.17
C GLU A 56 0.39 21.85 -4.99
N LEU A 57 -0.54 21.63 -5.92
CA LEU A 57 -1.43 20.48 -5.92
C LEU A 57 -0.77 19.33 -6.71
N ASP A 58 0.03 18.51 -6.04
CA ASP A 58 0.90 17.49 -6.65
C ASP A 58 0.12 16.31 -7.24
N ASP A 59 -0.97 15.92 -6.58
CA ASP A 59 -1.84 14.83 -7.02
C ASP A 59 -3.27 15.04 -6.54
N SER A 60 -4.23 14.56 -7.31
CA SER A 60 -5.65 14.70 -7.02
C SER A 60 -6.44 13.57 -7.66
N PHE A 61 -7.23 12.88 -6.84
CA PHE A 61 -8.06 11.77 -7.29
C PHE A 61 -9.22 11.57 -6.32
N PHE A 62 -10.19 10.75 -6.72
CA PHE A 62 -11.33 10.41 -5.87
C PHE A 62 -11.74 8.96 -6.00
N TYR A 63 -12.34 8.41 -4.96
CA TYR A 63 -12.98 7.11 -5.00
C TYR A 63 -14.48 7.24 -5.18
N GLN A 64 -15.04 6.50 -6.14
CA GLN A 64 -16.46 6.18 -6.17
C GLN A 64 -16.71 5.00 -5.24
N LEU A 65 -17.61 5.20 -4.27
CA LEU A 65 -17.96 4.21 -3.26
C LEU A 65 -19.29 3.56 -3.65
N SER A 66 -19.29 2.24 -3.78
CA SER A 66 -20.49 1.44 -4.09
C SER A 66 -20.52 0.22 -3.16
N HIS A 67 -21.44 0.24 -2.21
CA HIS A 67 -21.47 -0.71 -1.10
C HIS A 67 -20.10 -0.81 -0.40
N SER A 68 -19.57 -2.02 -0.23
CA SER A 68 -18.27 -2.27 0.37
C SER A 68 -17.07 -2.03 -0.56
N LYS A 69 -17.30 -1.59 -1.81
CA LYS A 69 -16.27 -1.45 -2.86
C LYS A 69 -15.94 0.01 -3.12
N SER A 70 -14.69 0.26 -3.48
CA SER A 70 -14.16 1.60 -3.78
C SER A 70 -13.38 1.55 -5.09
N TYR A 71 -13.65 2.51 -5.98
CA TYR A 71 -13.03 2.57 -7.32
C TYR A 71 -12.39 3.95 -7.53
N PRO A 72 -11.07 4.05 -7.72
CA PRO A 72 -10.36 5.31 -7.86
C PRO A 72 -10.43 5.87 -9.29
N PHE A 73 -10.52 7.20 -9.39
CA PHE A 73 -10.55 7.98 -10.63
C PHE A 73 -9.67 9.22 -10.49
N ASP A 74 -9.00 9.61 -11.58
CA ASP A 74 -8.21 10.85 -11.63
C ASP A 74 -9.12 12.07 -11.44
N LEU A 75 -8.58 13.11 -10.81
CA LEU A 75 -9.23 14.41 -10.68
C LEU A 75 -8.34 15.50 -11.23
N ASP A 76 -8.70 15.99 -12.42
CA ASP A 76 -7.93 17.01 -13.11
C ASP A 76 -8.41 18.42 -12.76
N PHE A 77 -7.51 19.22 -12.20
CA PHE A 77 -7.73 20.64 -11.97
C PHE A 77 -7.24 21.45 -13.18
N ASN A 78 -8.07 22.37 -13.65
CA ASN A 78 -7.74 23.35 -14.67
C ASN A 78 -8.10 24.75 -14.14
N ASN A 79 -7.11 25.65 -14.07
CA ASN A 79 -7.23 26.96 -13.41
C ASN A 79 -7.85 26.83 -12.00
N ASN A 80 -7.27 25.95 -11.19
CA ASN A 80 -7.71 25.63 -9.82
C ASN A 80 -9.14 25.09 -9.70
N THR A 81 -9.78 24.69 -10.79
CA THR A 81 -11.14 24.11 -10.77
C THR A 81 -11.14 22.71 -11.36
N ALA A 82 -11.81 21.77 -10.69
CA ALA A 82 -12.17 20.47 -11.23
C ALA A 82 -13.70 20.34 -11.33
N THR A 83 -14.19 19.53 -12.26
CA THR A 83 -15.62 19.24 -12.39
C THR A 83 -15.81 17.77 -12.71
N ILE A 84 -16.70 17.12 -11.97
CA ILE A 84 -17.04 15.71 -12.13
C ILE A 84 -18.55 15.54 -12.31
N THR A 85 -18.94 14.42 -12.91
CA THR A 85 -20.33 13.97 -12.98
C THR A 85 -20.38 12.52 -12.47
N ILE A 86 -21.25 12.25 -11.51
CA ILE A 86 -21.31 10.94 -10.83
C ILE A 86 -22.64 10.25 -11.14
N PRO A 87 -22.67 8.97 -11.52
CA PRO A 87 -23.92 8.26 -11.78
C PRO A 87 -24.67 7.95 -10.48
N ASP A 88 -25.98 7.70 -10.60
CA ASP A 88 -26.89 7.39 -9.48
C ASP A 88 -26.64 6.03 -8.82
N SER A 89 -25.83 5.17 -9.44
CA SER A 89 -25.41 3.88 -8.89
C SER A 89 -24.33 3.97 -7.81
N ILE A 90 -23.79 5.16 -7.56
CA ILE A 90 -22.71 5.40 -6.58
C ILE A 90 -23.33 5.92 -5.29
N SER A 91 -22.90 5.36 -4.14
CA SER A 91 -23.40 5.74 -2.83
C SER A 91 -22.77 7.05 -2.34
N ALA A 92 -21.45 7.18 -2.50
CA ALA A 92 -20.67 8.32 -2.00
C ALA A 92 -19.37 8.50 -2.79
N ILE A 93 -18.76 9.68 -2.64
CA ILE A 93 -17.44 10.02 -3.17
C ILE A 93 -16.50 10.34 -2.01
N ALA A 94 -15.24 9.89 -2.10
CA ALA A 94 -14.17 10.33 -1.21
C ALA A 94 -13.04 10.98 -2.03
N PHE A 95 -12.81 12.26 -1.82
CA PHE A 95 -11.74 13.02 -2.49
C PHE A 95 -10.42 12.92 -1.72
N ASN A 96 -9.32 12.88 -2.46
CA ASN A 96 -7.96 12.87 -1.92
C ASN A 96 -7.13 13.89 -2.69
N PHE A 97 -6.52 14.82 -1.95
CA PHE A 97 -5.71 15.89 -2.49
C PHE A 97 -4.35 15.85 -1.83
N LYS A 98 -3.29 15.85 -2.64
CA LYS A 98 -1.91 15.93 -2.18
C LYS A 98 -1.41 17.35 -2.48
N VAL A 99 -1.06 18.09 -1.42
CA VAL A 99 -0.60 19.49 -1.46
C VAL A 99 0.76 19.58 -0.80
N ASP A 100 1.76 20.10 -1.51
CA ASP A 100 3.15 20.24 -1.04
C ASP A 100 3.72 18.96 -0.38
N ASP A 101 3.53 17.83 -1.04
CA ASP A 101 3.86 16.47 -0.63
C ASP A 101 3.00 15.80 0.46
N ASP A 102 2.03 16.51 1.04
CA ASP A 102 1.18 16.00 2.12
C ASP A 102 -0.29 15.85 1.69
N TYR A 103 -0.97 14.81 2.18
CA TYR A 103 -2.41 14.67 1.93
C TYR A 103 -3.22 15.63 2.80
N ALA A 104 -4.05 16.46 2.16
CA ALA A 104 -5.05 17.24 2.88
C ALA A 104 -6.06 16.29 3.52
N ASN A 105 -6.21 16.36 4.83
CA ASN A 105 -6.99 15.39 5.61
C ASN A 105 -8.22 15.98 6.31
N ASN A 106 -8.45 17.30 6.19
CA ASN A 106 -9.58 18.01 6.81
C ASN A 106 -9.74 17.68 8.31
N ASN A 107 -8.72 17.98 9.12
CA ASN A 107 -8.71 17.65 10.56
C ASN A 107 -9.00 16.18 10.84
N ASN A 108 -8.41 15.29 10.04
CA ASN A 108 -8.59 13.85 10.07
C ASN A 108 -9.98 13.33 9.67
N GLU A 109 -10.91 14.18 9.20
CA GLU A 109 -12.26 13.76 8.78
C GLU A 109 -12.34 13.36 7.30
N GLY A 110 -11.38 13.81 6.49
CA GLY A 110 -11.37 13.62 5.04
C GLY A 110 -12.44 14.42 4.29
N PHE A 111 -12.54 14.17 2.98
CA PHE A 111 -13.48 14.85 2.08
C PHE A 111 -14.49 13.85 1.51
N LEU A 112 -15.51 13.48 2.31
CA LEU A 112 -16.51 12.46 1.94
C LEU A 112 -17.89 13.08 1.68
N PHE A 113 -18.44 12.83 0.49
CA PHE A 113 -19.71 13.41 0.03
C PHE A 113 -20.71 12.31 -0.32
N SER A 114 -21.96 12.45 0.15
CA SER A 114 -23.05 11.57 -0.29
C SER A 114 -23.45 11.90 -1.72
N VAL A 115 -23.79 10.87 -2.49
CA VAL A 115 -24.48 11.04 -3.77
C VAL A 115 -25.98 10.88 -3.54
N VAL A 116 -26.78 11.75 -4.13
CA VAL A 116 -28.24 11.69 -4.11
C VAL A 116 -28.77 11.49 -5.53
N ASP A 117 -29.82 10.69 -5.67
CA ASP A 117 -30.52 10.54 -6.95
C ASP A 117 -31.32 11.80 -7.32
N ASN A 118 -32.01 11.76 -8.46
CA ASN A 118 -32.83 12.88 -8.96
C ASN A 118 -34.00 13.26 -8.02
N ASP A 119 -34.41 12.34 -7.13
CA ASP A 119 -35.43 12.53 -6.09
C ASP A 119 -34.82 12.99 -4.75
N GLU A 120 -33.53 13.34 -4.72
CA GLU A 120 -32.76 13.72 -3.53
C GLU A 120 -32.64 12.58 -2.49
N LYS A 121 -32.76 11.32 -2.91
CA LYS A 121 -32.60 10.16 -2.03
C LYS A 121 -31.16 9.64 -2.07
N MET A 122 -30.63 9.32 -0.89
CA MET A 122 -29.33 8.67 -0.75
C MET A 122 -29.44 7.15 -0.90
N ALA A 123 -28.32 6.51 -1.28
CA ALA A 123 -28.18 5.07 -1.18
C ALA A 123 -28.40 4.59 0.27
N ILE A 124 -29.04 3.42 0.42
CA ILE A 124 -29.46 2.86 1.71
C ILE A 124 -28.32 2.54 2.67
N ASP A 125 -27.09 2.38 2.16
CA ASP A 125 -25.88 2.05 2.91
C ASP A 125 -24.78 3.11 2.75
N VAL A 126 -25.16 4.36 2.44
CA VAL A 126 -24.21 5.45 2.21
C VAL A 126 -23.21 5.65 3.36
N GLU A 127 -23.68 5.66 4.61
CA GLU A 127 -22.78 5.86 5.75
C GLU A 127 -21.91 4.64 6.04
N ALA A 128 -22.44 3.42 5.83
CA ALA A 128 -21.62 2.21 5.91
C ALA A 128 -20.51 2.21 4.84
N SER A 129 -20.82 2.69 3.64
CA SER A 129 -19.87 2.80 2.52
C SER A 129 -18.75 3.81 2.82
N LYS A 130 -19.10 5.00 3.33
CA LYS A 130 -18.12 6.02 3.75
C LYS A 130 -17.22 5.52 4.88
N GLN A 131 -17.80 4.96 5.93
CA GLN A 131 -17.03 4.44 7.07
C GLN A 131 -16.13 3.27 6.64
N ASN A 132 -16.61 2.39 5.77
CA ASN A 132 -15.79 1.33 5.20
C ASN A 132 -14.58 1.86 4.41
N TYR A 133 -14.76 2.94 3.65
CA TYR A 133 -13.65 3.62 2.97
C TYR A 133 -12.62 4.14 3.98
N ILE A 134 -13.06 4.83 5.03
CA ILE A 134 -12.17 5.38 6.07
C ILE A 134 -11.35 4.24 6.71
N ILE A 135 -11.98 3.13 7.09
CA ILE A 135 -11.26 2.00 7.70
C ILE A 135 -10.27 1.32 6.73
N ASN A 136 -10.54 1.33 5.42
CA ASN A 136 -9.67 0.65 4.45
C ASN A 136 -8.52 1.53 3.93
N TYR A 137 -8.76 2.83 3.79
CA TYR A 137 -7.85 3.73 3.08
C TYR A 137 -7.54 5.01 3.84
N GLY A 138 -8.34 5.37 4.85
CA GLY A 138 -8.26 6.67 5.52
C GLY A 138 -6.88 6.98 6.09
N GLU A 139 -6.23 5.97 6.67
CA GLU A 139 -4.89 6.12 7.23
C GLU A 139 -3.84 6.57 6.19
N ASN A 140 -3.92 6.09 4.95
CA ASN A 140 -3.01 6.49 3.87
C ASN A 140 -3.11 7.99 3.55
N PHE A 141 -4.20 8.63 3.97
CA PHE A 141 -4.53 10.02 3.67
C PHE A 141 -4.68 10.86 4.96
N GLY A 142 -4.19 10.35 6.09
CA GLY A 142 -4.25 11.04 7.39
C GLY A 142 -5.67 11.20 7.96
N ILE A 143 -6.60 10.35 7.55
CA ILE A 143 -7.99 10.33 8.03
C ILE A 143 -8.11 9.31 9.17
N GLU A 144 -8.73 9.70 10.28
CA GLU A 144 -8.92 8.84 11.44
C GLU A 144 -10.25 8.07 11.36
N GLY A 145 -10.18 6.75 11.48
CA GLY A 145 -11.33 5.86 11.46
C GLY A 145 -11.57 5.14 12.77
N ASN A 146 -12.84 4.88 13.10
CA ASN A 146 -13.21 4.07 14.25
C ASN A 146 -14.00 2.83 13.81
N ALA A 147 -13.45 1.64 14.06
CA ALA A 147 -14.07 0.39 13.63
C ALA A 147 -15.44 0.14 14.27
N LYS A 148 -15.68 0.64 15.49
CA LYS A 148 -16.97 0.53 16.18
C LYS A 148 -18.02 1.43 15.52
N ASP A 149 -17.65 2.64 15.14
CA ASP A 149 -18.56 3.55 14.44
C ASP A 149 -18.89 3.02 13.04
N ALA A 150 -17.89 2.46 12.35
CA ALA A 150 -18.10 1.77 11.07
C ALA A 150 -19.01 0.54 11.22
N LEU A 151 -18.83 -0.26 12.27
CA LEU A 151 -19.69 -1.40 12.57
C LEU A 151 -21.14 -0.95 12.84
N ASN A 152 -21.34 0.07 13.69
CA ASN A 152 -22.67 0.61 14.00
C ASN A 152 -23.37 1.14 12.74
N ALA A 153 -22.65 1.86 11.87
CA ALA A 153 -23.18 2.36 10.62
C ALA A 153 -23.65 1.22 9.70
N LEU A 154 -22.85 0.13 9.64
CA LEU A 154 -23.20 -1.06 8.88
C LEU A 154 -24.40 -1.81 9.47
N GLU A 155 -24.42 -2.06 10.78
CA GLU A 155 -25.51 -2.77 11.45
C GLU A 155 -26.85 -2.05 11.26
N ASN A 156 -26.86 -0.71 11.35
CA ASN A 156 -28.05 0.11 11.06
C ASN A 156 -28.53 -0.05 9.61
N ALA A 157 -27.61 -0.12 8.64
CA ALA A 157 -27.96 -0.38 7.25
C ALA A 157 -28.53 -1.79 7.05
N LEU A 158 -27.94 -2.81 7.70
CA LEU A 158 -28.37 -4.21 7.62
C LEU A 158 -29.68 -4.49 8.34
N GLU A 159 -29.99 -3.78 9.43
CA GLU A 159 -31.26 -3.91 10.16
C GLU A 159 -32.42 -3.42 9.28
N LYS A 160 -32.23 -2.29 8.61
CA LYS A 160 -33.24 -1.70 7.70
C LYS A 160 -33.36 -2.47 6.40
N ASN A 161 -32.28 -3.08 5.93
CA ASN A 161 -32.18 -3.73 4.62
C ASN A 161 -31.46 -5.08 4.71
N PRO A 162 -32.10 -6.14 5.24
CA PRO A 162 -31.46 -7.42 5.50
C PRO A 162 -30.87 -8.13 4.27
N GLU A 163 -31.32 -7.79 3.06
CA GLU A 163 -30.80 -8.30 1.79
C GLU A 163 -29.36 -7.86 1.49
N LEU A 164 -28.89 -6.77 2.12
CA LEU A 164 -27.51 -6.29 2.03
C LEU A 164 -26.51 -7.22 2.72
N LYS A 165 -26.98 -8.12 3.60
CA LYS A 165 -26.11 -9.02 4.37
C LYS A 165 -25.16 -9.84 3.49
N LYS A 166 -25.58 -10.23 2.28
CA LYS A 166 -24.75 -10.99 1.33
C LYS A 166 -23.56 -10.19 0.80
N GLU A 167 -23.74 -8.88 0.57
CA GLU A 167 -22.69 -8.00 0.04
C GLU A 167 -21.70 -7.60 1.15
N TRP A 168 -22.18 -7.57 2.39
CA TRP A 168 -21.45 -7.02 3.52
C TRP A 168 -20.90 -8.07 4.50
N ILE A 169 -21.21 -9.37 4.37
CA ILE A 169 -20.84 -10.40 5.36
C ILE A 169 -19.35 -10.40 5.72
N ASP A 170 -18.47 -10.41 4.71
CA ASP A 170 -17.02 -10.42 4.93
C ASP A 170 -16.57 -9.18 5.70
N ARG A 171 -17.21 -8.04 5.40
CA ARG A 171 -16.87 -6.76 6.01
C ARG A 171 -17.47 -6.58 7.40
N HIS A 172 -18.66 -7.11 7.63
CA HIS A 172 -19.33 -7.14 8.93
C HIS A 172 -18.47 -7.90 9.95
N ILE A 173 -18.02 -9.12 9.58
CA ILE A 173 -17.16 -9.92 10.45
C ILE A 173 -15.80 -9.26 10.65
N TYR A 174 -15.21 -8.67 9.60
CA TYR A 174 -13.96 -7.93 9.72
C TYR A 174 -14.08 -6.78 10.72
N LEU A 175 -15.11 -5.93 10.59
CA LEU A 175 -15.31 -4.78 11.47
C LEU A 175 -15.57 -5.22 12.92
N ALA A 176 -16.41 -6.23 13.11
CA ALA A 176 -16.67 -6.81 14.43
C ALA A 176 -15.39 -7.28 15.12
N ARG A 177 -14.47 -7.91 14.39
CA ARG A 177 -13.15 -8.32 14.90
C ARG A 177 -12.23 -7.14 15.23
N GLN A 178 -12.33 -6.04 14.49
CA GLN A 178 -11.58 -4.82 14.81
C GLN A 178 -12.08 -4.14 16.10
N VAL A 179 -13.32 -4.41 16.52
CA VAL A 179 -13.88 -3.96 17.80
C VAL A 179 -13.38 -4.84 18.94
N ASP A 180 -13.83 -6.10 19.01
CA ASP A 180 -13.38 -7.10 20.00
C ASP A 180 -13.81 -8.53 19.62
N ALA A 181 -13.21 -9.54 20.27
CA ALA A 181 -13.49 -10.96 19.99
C ALA A 181 -14.94 -11.37 20.33
N LYS A 182 -15.56 -10.76 21.34
CA LYS A 182 -16.95 -11.07 21.70
C LYS A 182 -17.90 -10.62 20.60
N THR A 183 -17.74 -9.39 20.12
CA THR A 183 -18.53 -8.80 19.04
C THR A 183 -18.33 -9.60 17.75
N ALA A 184 -17.09 -10.00 17.43
CA ALA A 184 -16.81 -10.89 16.31
C ALA A 184 -17.54 -12.22 16.41
N LYS A 185 -17.58 -12.81 17.61
CA LYS A 185 -18.31 -14.05 17.88
C LYS A 185 -19.82 -13.85 17.74
N ASP A 186 -20.38 -12.81 18.35
CA ASP A 186 -21.83 -12.53 18.31
C ASP A 186 -22.32 -12.32 16.87
N VAL A 187 -21.58 -11.57 16.05
CA VAL A 187 -21.86 -11.39 14.61
C VAL A 187 -21.73 -12.70 13.85
N SER A 188 -20.71 -13.51 14.15
CA SER A 188 -20.53 -14.82 13.51
C SER A 188 -21.68 -15.77 13.86
N ASP A 189 -22.07 -15.84 15.14
CA ASP A 189 -23.17 -16.66 15.65
C ASP A 189 -24.52 -16.23 15.04
N MET A 190 -24.72 -14.92 14.79
CA MET A 190 -25.89 -14.41 14.06
C MET A 190 -26.00 -15.07 12.67
N TYR A 191 -24.91 -15.10 11.89
CA TYR A 191 -24.91 -15.72 10.56
C TYR A 191 -25.01 -17.25 10.63
N LEU A 192 -24.45 -17.88 11.67
CA LEU A 192 -24.47 -19.33 11.86
C LEU A 192 -25.81 -19.85 12.41
N SER A 193 -26.59 -19.00 13.08
CA SER A 193 -27.82 -19.39 13.78
C SER A 193 -28.80 -20.19 12.92
N LYS A 194 -28.95 -19.83 11.63
CA LYS A 194 -29.83 -20.55 10.69
C LYS A 194 -29.40 -22.00 10.46
N PHE A 195 -28.11 -22.31 10.63
CA PHE A 195 -27.54 -23.63 10.40
C PHE A 195 -27.65 -24.57 11.60
N ILE A 196 -28.01 -24.04 12.77
CA ILE A 196 -28.26 -24.84 13.97
C ILE A 196 -29.49 -25.72 13.78
N THR A 197 -30.54 -25.17 13.15
CA THR A 197 -31.83 -25.84 12.97
C THR A 197 -32.02 -26.44 11.59
N LYS A 198 -31.23 -26.01 10.59
CA LYS A 198 -31.35 -26.46 9.21
C LYS A 198 -29.98 -26.69 8.57
N PRO A 199 -29.70 -27.84 7.94
CA PRO A 199 -28.43 -28.04 7.24
C PRO A 199 -28.28 -27.07 6.06
N ALA A 200 -27.03 -26.77 5.69
CA ALA A 200 -26.74 -26.02 4.46
C ALA A 200 -27.15 -26.82 3.22
N GLU A 201 -28.01 -26.21 2.39
CA GLU A 201 -28.60 -26.86 1.21
C GLU A 201 -28.31 -26.11 -0.08
N THR A 202 -28.20 -24.78 -0.01
CA THR A 202 -28.05 -23.91 -1.18
C THR A 202 -26.61 -23.42 -1.35
N LEU A 203 -26.21 -23.01 -2.56
CA LEU A 203 -24.89 -22.41 -2.78
C LEU A 203 -24.65 -21.20 -1.87
N GLU A 204 -25.68 -20.39 -1.64
CA GLU A 204 -25.63 -19.22 -0.76
C GLU A 204 -25.36 -19.60 0.70
N ASP A 205 -25.91 -20.73 1.15
CA ASP A 205 -25.62 -21.25 2.48
C ASP A 205 -24.13 -21.60 2.65
N TYR A 206 -23.55 -22.26 1.64
CA TYR A 206 -22.13 -22.60 1.64
C TYR A 206 -21.23 -21.36 1.53
N ASN A 207 -21.63 -20.34 0.75
CA ASN A 207 -20.94 -19.04 0.72
C ASN A 207 -20.94 -18.40 2.12
N THR A 208 -22.10 -18.33 2.76
CA THR A 208 -22.26 -17.78 4.13
C THR A 208 -21.33 -18.51 5.10
N LEU A 209 -21.39 -19.85 5.14
CA LEU A 209 -20.55 -20.66 6.04
C LEU A 209 -19.06 -20.41 5.80
N THR A 210 -18.64 -20.40 4.54
CA THR A 210 -17.25 -20.19 4.15
C THR A 210 -16.76 -18.80 4.57
N SER A 211 -17.55 -17.75 4.31
CA SER A 211 -17.23 -16.38 4.74
C SER A 211 -17.11 -16.26 6.26
N VAL A 212 -18.04 -16.84 7.02
CA VAL A 212 -17.99 -16.82 8.49
C VAL A 212 -16.73 -17.51 9.02
N TYR A 213 -16.46 -18.75 8.61
CA TYR A 213 -15.31 -19.49 9.15
C TYR A 213 -13.98 -18.89 8.69
N ASN A 214 -13.89 -18.33 7.48
CA ASN A 214 -12.72 -17.55 7.06
C ASN A 214 -12.54 -16.29 7.94
N GLY A 215 -13.61 -15.55 8.20
CA GLY A 215 -13.59 -14.38 9.08
C GLY A 215 -13.14 -14.72 10.50
N MET A 216 -13.57 -15.88 11.01
CA MET A 216 -13.16 -16.46 12.30
C MET A 216 -11.76 -17.12 12.29
N ARG A 217 -11.06 -17.13 11.16
CA ARG A 217 -9.75 -17.81 10.96
C ARG A 217 -9.78 -19.33 11.22
N ASP A 218 -10.93 -19.98 11.06
CA ASP A 218 -11.08 -21.44 11.12
C ASP A 218 -10.94 -22.04 9.71
N SER A 219 -9.69 -22.06 9.21
CA SER A 219 -9.38 -22.58 7.88
C SER A 219 -9.76 -24.04 7.71
N LYS A 220 -9.64 -24.87 8.75
CA LYS A 220 -9.98 -26.30 8.70
C LYS A 220 -11.46 -26.52 8.41
N ARG A 221 -12.35 -25.80 9.11
CA ARG A 221 -13.79 -25.90 8.85
C ARG A 221 -14.13 -25.31 7.49
N SER A 222 -13.54 -24.16 7.16
CA SER A 222 -13.73 -23.51 5.85
C SER A 222 -13.36 -24.45 4.70
N ASP A 223 -12.19 -25.12 4.75
CA ASP A 223 -11.75 -26.07 3.74
C ASP A 223 -12.67 -27.30 3.65
N SER A 224 -13.15 -27.79 4.80
CA SER A 224 -14.12 -28.90 4.82
C SER A 224 -15.44 -28.51 4.15
N ILE A 225 -15.94 -27.29 4.42
CA ILE A 225 -17.16 -26.75 3.81
C ILE A 225 -16.96 -26.56 2.32
N LEU A 226 -15.80 -26.04 1.91
CA LEU A 226 -15.45 -25.80 0.53
C LEU A 226 -15.44 -27.09 -0.30
N LYS A 227 -14.89 -28.19 0.24
CA LYS A 227 -14.90 -29.51 -0.40
C LYS A 227 -16.33 -30.03 -0.59
N ILE A 228 -17.17 -29.95 0.43
CA ILE A 228 -18.58 -30.36 0.35
C ILE A 228 -19.34 -29.51 -0.67
N ALA A 229 -19.10 -28.19 -0.67
CA ALA A 229 -19.71 -27.27 -1.63
C ALA A 229 -19.27 -27.59 -3.06
N ALA A 230 -17.99 -27.93 -3.27
CA ALA A 230 -17.45 -28.28 -4.58
C ALA A 230 -18.09 -29.55 -5.15
N GLU A 231 -18.36 -30.56 -4.32
CA GLU A 231 -19.06 -31.79 -4.73
C GLU A 231 -20.52 -31.53 -5.13
N LYS A 232 -21.21 -30.67 -4.38
CA LYS A 232 -22.63 -30.35 -4.65
C LYS A 232 -22.84 -29.35 -5.78
N PHE A 233 -21.91 -28.40 -5.93
CA PHE A 233 -21.99 -27.28 -6.87
C PHE A 233 -20.69 -27.17 -7.69
N PRO A 234 -20.39 -28.15 -8.57
CA PRO A 234 -19.10 -28.26 -9.26
C PRO A 234 -18.77 -27.09 -10.21
N ASP A 235 -19.78 -26.30 -10.59
CA ASP A 235 -19.62 -25.12 -11.46
C ASP A 235 -19.62 -23.79 -10.71
N SER A 236 -19.58 -23.82 -9.37
CA SER A 236 -19.56 -22.62 -8.52
C SER A 236 -18.16 -22.06 -8.30
N ASP A 237 -18.08 -20.79 -7.87
CA ASP A 237 -16.84 -20.16 -7.41
C ASP A 237 -16.22 -20.88 -6.21
N LEU A 238 -17.03 -21.54 -5.37
CA LEU A 238 -16.54 -22.35 -4.26
C LEU A 238 -15.81 -23.60 -4.76
N ALA A 239 -16.33 -24.26 -5.80
CA ALA A 239 -15.63 -25.38 -6.43
C ALA A 239 -14.29 -24.93 -7.02
N LEU A 240 -14.28 -23.78 -7.71
CA LEU A 240 -13.05 -23.20 -8.24
C LEU A 240 -12.05 -22.87 -7.14
N ARG A 241 -12.47 -22.27 -6.02
CA ARG A 241 -11.61 -22.02 -4.85
C ARG A 241 -11.03 -23.33 -4.29
N SER A 242 -11.81 -24.41 -4.25
CA SER A 242 -11.29 -25.72 -3.82
C SER A 242 -10.18 -26.24 -4.74
N VAL A 243 -10.35 -26.08 -6.05
CA VAL A 243 -9.33 -26.47 -7.05
C VAL A 243 -8.08 -25.60 -6.87
N ILE A 244 -8.25 -24.30 -6.66
CA ILE A 244 -7.16 -23.35 -6.44
C ILE A 244 -6.35 -23.70 -5.18
N ASN A 245 -7.01 -23.96 -4.05
CA ASN A 245 -6.33 -24.38 -2.83
C ASN A 245 -5.52 -25.66 -3.05
N ASN A 246 -6.13 -26.68 -3.67
CA ASN A 246 -5.45 -27.93 -4.00
C ASN A 246 -4.25 -27.72 -4.94
N PHE A 247 -4.38 -26.83 -5.93
CA PHE A 247 -3.30 -26.49 -6.84
C PHE A 247 -2.11 -25.88 -6.06
N PHE A 248 -2.34 -24.87 -5.23
CA PHE A 248 -1.25 -24.21 -4.50
C PHE A 248 -0.68 -25.03 -3.33
N ASP A 249 -1.42 -26.01 -2.80
CA ASP A 249 -0.92 -27.00 -1.84
C ASP A 249 -0.04 -28.08 -2.50
N THR A 250 -0.16 -28.25 -3.82
CA THR A 250 0.56 -29.28 -4.59
C THR A 250 1.96 -28.79 -4.95
N LYS A 251 2.98 -29.62 -4.69
CA LYS A 251 4.39 -29.27 -4.95
C LYS A 251 4.98 -29.92 -6.20
N GLU A 252 4.42 -31.06 -6.61
CA GLU A 252 4.97 -31.86 -7.70
C GLU A 252 4.43 -31.34 -9.05
N LEU A 253 5.33 -31.13 -10.03
CA LEU A 253 5.00 -30.48 -11.28
C LEU A 253 3.98 -31.29 -12.11
N SER A 254 4.16 -32.60 -12.24
CA SER A 254 3.22 -33.43 -13.03
C SER A 254 1.81 -33.43 -12.43
N ALA A 255 1.68 -33.35 -11.11
CA ALA A 255 0.42 -33.22 -10.40
C ALA A 255 -0.20 -31.82 -10.62
N LEU A 256 0.61 -30.75 -10.58
CA LEU A 256 0.14 -29.40 -10.93
C LEU A 256 -0.39 -29.33 -12.36
N GLU A 257 0.34 -29.92 -13.32
CA GLU A 257 -0.08 -29.98 -14.73
C GLU A 257 -1.35 -30.81 -14.91
N THR A 258 -1.51 -31.88 -14.13
CA THR A 258 -2.73 -32.69 -14.12
C THR A 258 -3.93 -31.87 -13.62
N ILE A 259 -3.79 -31.17 -12.49
CA ILE A 259 -4.84 -30.30 -11.94
C ILE A 259 -5.18 -29.19 -12.94
N PHE A 260 -4.16 -28.57 -13.53
CA PHE A 260 -4.34 -27.52 -14.51
C PHE A 260 -5.11 -28.01 -15.73
N ASN A 261 -4.68 -29.13 -16.34
CA ASN A 261 -5.32 -29.67 -17.54
C ASN A 261 -6.77 -30.10 -17.28
N LEU A 262 -7.07 -30.65 -16.10
CA LEU A 262 -8.43 -31.04 -15.72
C LEU A 262 -9.37 -29.83 -15.56
N HIS A 263 -8.84 -28.66 -15.15
CA HIS A 263 -9.63 -27.47 -14.83
C HIS A 263 -9.25 -26.24 -15.66
N LYS A 264 -8.60 -26.45 -16.81
CA LYS A 264 -7.91 -25.41 -17.59
C LYS A 264 -8.78 -24.18 -17.84
N ASP A 265 -9.97 -24.38 -18.41
CA ASP A 265 -10.87 -23.28 -18.76
C ASP A 265 -11.35 -22.49 -17.53
N LYS A 266 -11.61 -23.18 -16.40
CA LYS A 266 -12.04 -22.55 -15.15
C LYS A 266 -10.89 -21.74 -14.53
N LEU A 267 -9.69 -22.30 -14.51
CA LEU A 267 -8.49 -21.65 -13.97
C LEU A 267 -8.10 -20.41 -14.81
N LEU A 268 -8.08 -20.54 -16.13
CA LEU A 268 -7.67 -19.46 -17.03
C LEU A 268 -8.65 -18.27 -17.05
N LYS A 269 -9.93 -18.51 -16.78
CA LYS A 269 -10.96 -17.45 -16.65
C LYS A 269 -11.03 -16.86 -15.23
N SER A 270 -10.36 -17.48 -14.27
CA SER A 270 -10.41 -17.03 -12.88
C SER A 270 -9.52 -15.81 -12.63
N LYS A 271 -9.78 -15.09 -11.54
CA LYS A 271 -8.88 -14.05 -11.01
C LYS A 271 -7.49 -14.57 -10.59
N TYR A 272 -7.31 -15.90 -10.52
CA TYR A 272 -6.06 -16.56 -10.13
C TYR A 272 -5.24 -17.04 -11.34
N SER A 273 -5.74 -16.81 -12.57
CA SER A 273 -5.13 -17.27 -13.81
C SER A 273 -3.63 -16.95 -13.89
N SER A 274 -3.25 -15.70 -13.59
CA SER A 274 -1.85 -15.28 -13.61
C SER A 274 -0.97 -16.09 -12.68
N PHE A 275 -1.38 -16.29 -11.43
CA PHE A 275 -0.61 -17.07 -10.45
C PHE A 275 -0.46 -18.54 -10.84
N VAL A 276 -1.51 -19.13 -11.41
CA VAL A 276 -1.48 -20.52 -11.90
C VAL A 276 -0.49 -20.66 -13.07
N ILE A 277 -0.60 -19.77 -14.07
CA ILE A 277 0.29 -19.76 -15.23
C ILE A 277 1.73 -19.55 -14.80
N GLU A 278 1.99 -18.56 -13.95
CA GLU A 278 3.33 -18.27 -13.45
C GLU A 278 3.93 -19.46 -12.71
N THR A 279 3.13 -20.17 -11.90
CA THR A 279 3.61 -21.35 -11.15
C THR A 279 4.09 -22.44 -12.10
N LEU A 280 3.29 -22.76 -13.13
CA LEU A 280 3.62 -23.80 -14.12
C LEU A 280 4.80 -23.39 -15.00
N ALA A 281 4.81 -22.14 -15.45
CA ALA A 281 5.88 -21.60 -16.28
C ALA A 281 7.22 -21.59 -15.51
N LYS A 282 7.26 -21.02 -14.30
CA LYS A 282 8.46 -21.00 -13.44
C LYS A 282 8.96 -22.42 -13.15
N ALA A 283 8.06 -23.35 -12.82
CA ALA A 283 8.42 -24.73 -12.53
C ALA A 283 9.04 -25.44 -13.75
N ASN A 284 8.47 -25.26 -14.94
CA ASN A 284 9.01 -25.82 -16.18
C ASN A 284 10.37 -25.20 -16.55
N TYR A 285 10.49 -23.87 -16.43
CA TYR A 285 11.77 -23.19 -16.65
C TYR A 285 12.88 -23.74 -15.72
N ASN A 286 12.58 -23.89 -14.43
CA ASN A 286 13.52 -24.43 -13.44
C ASN A 286 13.92 -25.89 -13.71
N LYS A 287 13.08 -26.66 -14.41
CA LYS A 287 13.38 -28.02 -14.87
C LYS A 287 14.15 -28.07 -16.20
N GLY A 288 14.42 -26.91 -16.81
CA GLY A 288 15.05 -26.79 -18.12
C GLY A 288 14.10 -27.04 -19.30
N ASN A 289 12.79 -27.14 -19.06
CA ASN A 289 11.79 -27.33 -20.10
C ASN A 289 11.34 -25.97 -20.66
N ILE A 290 12.15 -25.41 -21.55
CA ILE A 290 11.94 -24.07 -22.11
C ILE A 290 10.71 -23.99 -23.01
N GLU A 291 10.41 -25.07 -23.76
CA GLU A 291 9.23 -25.14 -24.63
C GLU A 291 7.94 -25.03 -23.80
N ALA A 292 7.81 -25.86 -22.75
CA ALA A 292 6.64 -25.79 -21.89
C ALA A 292 6.54 -24.46 -21.12
N PHE A 293 7.68 -23.86 -20.75
CA PHE A 293 7.69 -22.51 -20.16
C PHE A 293 7.03 -21.49 -21.10
N GLU A 294 7.42 -21.44 -22.37
CA GLU A 294 6.84 -20.54 -23.36
C GLU A 294 5.37 -20.89 -23.64
N ASP A 295 5.01 -22.17 -23.69
CA ASP A 295 3.62 -22.60 -23.89
C ASP A 295 2.68 -22.11 -22.78
N TYR A 296 3.06 -22.29 -21.51
CA TYR A 296 2.28 -21.77 -20.39
C TYR A 296 2.24 -20.25 -20.41
N LEU A 297 3.38 -19.60 -20.68
CA LEU A 297 3.43 -18.14 -20.72
C LEU A 297 2.56 -17.57 -21.84
N ASN A 298 2.44 -18.25 -22.97
CA ASN A 298 1.57 -17.84 -24.07
C ASN A 298 0.08 -17.81 -23.67
N LEU A 299 -0.33 -18.53 -22.63
CA LEU A 299 -1.68 -18.47 -22.07
C LEU A 299 -1.94 -17.18 -21.26
N GLN A 300 -0.89 -16.46 -20.85
CA GLN A 300 -1.03 -15.22 -20.07
C GLN A 300 -1.41 -14.06 -21.00
N ASN A 301 -2.58 -13.46 -20.81
CA ASN A 301 -2.98 -12.30 -21.62
C ASN A 301 -2.50 -10.97 -21.04
N ASN A 302 -2.19 -10.93 -19.74
CA ASN A 302 -1.68 -9.74 -19.09
C ASN A 302 -0.20 -9.51 -19.43
N LYS A 303 0.08 -8.38 -20.10
CA LYS A 303 1.44 -8.02 -20.51
C LYS A 303 2.36 -7.72 -19.32
N THR A 304 1.84 -7.12 -18.26
CA THR A 304 2.64 -6.77 -17.08
C THR A 304 3.06 -8.02 -16.31
N ASP A 305 2.16 -8.99 -16.17
CA ASP A 305 2.45 -10.29 -15.55
C ASP A 305 3.48 -11.08 -16.38
N LYS A 306 3.35 -11.08 -17.73
CA LYS A 306 4.35 -11.68 -18.63
C LYS A 306 5.73 -11.04 -18.45
N ALA A 307 5.78 -9.72 -18.45
CA ALA A 307 7.02 -8.96 -18.29
C ALA A 307 7.68 -9.27 -16.94
N SER A 308 6.88 -9.29 -15.87
CA SER A 308 7.31 -9.65 -14.51
C SER A 308 7.94 -11.04 -14.46
N LEU A 309 7.33 -12.04 -15.11
CA LEU A 309 7.89 -13.38 -15.15
C LEU A 309 9.26 -13.41 -15.85
N TYR A 310 9.38 -12.77 -17.01
CA TYR A 310 10.66 -12.67 -17.72
C TYR A 310 11.74 -12.01 -16.87
N ASN A 311 11.42 -10.90 -16.21
CA ASN A 311 12.39 -10.21 -15.35
C ASN A 311 12.74 -11.01 -14.09
N THR A 312 11.78 -11.72 -13.49
CA THR A 312 12.01 -12.59 -12.32
C THR A 312 13.05 -13.67 -12.61
N ILE A 313 13.12 -14.15 -13.86
CA ILE A 313 14.12 -15.12 -14.31
C ILE A 313 15.44 -14.43 -14.67
N ALA A 314 15.38 -13.28 -15.34
CA ALA A 314 16.56 -12.56 -15.83
C ALA A 314 17.37 -11.91 -14.70
N TRP A 315 16.72 -11.38 -13.67
CA TRP A 315 17.38 -10.63 -12.60
C TRP A 315 18.42 -11.45 -11.82
N PRO A 316 18.10 -12.65 -11.27
CA PRO A 316 19.10 -13.45 -10.54
C PRO A 316 20.31 -13.85 -11.42
N LYS A 317 20.08 -14.04 -12.73
CA LYS A 317 21.12 -14.32 -13.72
C LYS A 317 22.00 -13.10 -13.97
N ALA A 318 21.41 -11.91 -14.06
CA ALA A 318 22.13 -10.65 -14.14
C ALA A 318 23.05 -10.46 -12.93
N GLU A 319 22.55 -10.68 -11.72
CA GLU A 319 23.34 -10.57 -10.48
C GLU A 319 24.52 -11.55 -10.48
N LYS A 320 24.27 -12.83 -10.76
CA LYS A 320 25.30 -13.87 -10.74
C LYS A 320 26.24 -13.85 -11.96
N GLY A 321 25.84 -13.20 -13.04
CA GLY A 321 26.56 -13.24 -14.30
C GLY A 321 26.45 -14.59 -15.04
N GLU A 322 25.31 -15.26 -14.90
CA GLU A 322 25.04 -16.57 -15.51
C GLU A 322 24.14 -16.42 -16.74
N ASP A 323 24.38 -17.20 -17.80
CA ASP A 323 23.50 -17.24 -18.99
C ASP A 323 23.16 -15.84 -19.54
N ILE A 324 24.20 -15.02 -19.75
CA ILE A 324 24.06 -13.59 -20.07
C ILE A 324 23.19 -13.38 -21.30
N GLU A 325 23.46 -14.08 -22.41
CA GLU A 325 22.70 -13.92 -23.66
C GLU A 325 21.22 -14.32 -23.50
N GLY A 326 20.95 -15.42 -22.80
CA GLY A 326 19.59 -15.88 -22.50
C GLY A 326 18.85 -14.88 -21.61
N ALA A 327 19.50 -14.43 -20.53
CA ALA A 327 18.93 -13.45 -19.61
C ALA A 327 18.68 -12.08 -20.28
N MET A 328 19.58 -11.63 -21.17
CA MET A 328 19.39 -10.41 -21.97
C MET A 328 18.15 -10.51 -22.85
N THR A 329 17.95 -11.67 -23.49
CA THR A 329 16.78 -11.93 -24.33
C THR A 329 15.49 -11.82 -23.52
N LEU A 330 15.42 -12.46 -22.35
CA LEU A 330 14.24 -12.39 -21.47
C LEU A 330 14.01 -10.96 -20.95
N SER A 331 15.08 -10.28 -20.50
CA SER A 331 15.00 -8.91 -20.01
C SER A 331 14.52 -7.93 -21.09
N LYS A 332 14.96 -8.09 -22.35
CA LYS A 332 14.47 -7.30 -23.49
C LYS A 332 12.98 -7.53 -23.75
N LYS A 333 12.52 -8.79 -23.76
CA LYS A 333 11.09 -9.13 -23.89
C LYS A 333 10.26 -8.45 -22.80
N SER A 334 10.76 -8.41 -21.57
CA SER A 334 10.10 -7.71 -20.46
C SER A 334 9.92 -6.21 -20.74
N LEU A 335 10.99 -5.53 -21.14
CA LEU A 335 10.96 -4.11 -21.50
C LEU A 335 9.99 -3.82 -22.64
N GLU A 336 9.98 -4.64 -23.69
CA GLU A 336 9.08 -4.48 -24.84
C GLU A 336 7.60 -4.60 -24.45
N LEU A 337 7.27 -5.54 -23.55
CA LEU A 337 5.92 -5.73 -23.04
C LEU A 337 5.45 -4.55 -22.20
N ILE A 338 6.28 -4.06 -21.26
CA ILE A 338 5.93 -2.86 -20.49
C ILE A 338 5.82 -1.64 -21.40
N LYS A 339 6.70 -1.48 -22.41
CA LYS A 339 6.60 -0.38 -23.37
C LYS A 339 5.34 -0.46 -24.22
N SER A 340 4.90 -1.67 -24.58
CA SER A 340 3.63 -1.88 -25.28
C SER A 340 2.43 -1.51 -24.40
N GLU A 341 2.48 -1.87 -23.12
CA GLU A 341 1.43 -1.55 -22.15
C GLU A 341 1.36 -0.05 -21.86
N GLN A 342 2.49 0.64 -21.73
CA GLN A 342 2.53 2.11 -21.62
C GLN A 342 1.86 2.80 -22.81
N LYS A 343 2.06 2.29 -24.04
CA LYS A 343 1.46 2.86 -25.25
C LYS A 343 -0.03 2.61 -25.37
N ALA A 344 -0.50 1.47 -24.87
CA ALA A 344 -1.89 1.05 -24.95
C ALA A 344 -2.26 0.25 -23.69
N PRO A 345 -2.58 0.94 -22.57
CA PRO A 345 -2.95 0.30 -21.32
C PRO A 345 -4.18 -0.59 -21.50
N GLN A 346 -4.08 -1.87 -21.12
CA GLN A 346 -5.17 -2.85 -21.16
C GLN A 346 -5.32 -3.62 -19.84
N ASN A 347 -4.28 -3.65 -19.02
CA ASN A 347 -4.20 -4.47 -17.82
C ASN A 347 -4.21 -3.65 -16.52
N LYS A 348 -4.76 -2.42 -16.56
CA LYS A 348 -4.85 -1.53 -15.40
C LYS A 348 -5.57 -2.22 -14.23
N PRO A 349 -4.91 -2.40 -13.07
CA PRO A 349 -5.55 -2.89 -11.88
C PRO A 349 -6.73 -2.00 -11.41
N PRO A 350 -7.76 -2.57 -10.77
CA PRO A 350 -8.95 -1.82 -10.36
C PRO A 350 -8.68 -0.83 -9.21
N TYR A 351 -7.55 -0.94 -8.52
CA TYR A 351 -7.17 -0.08 -7.39
C TYR A 351 -6.26 1.10 -7.77
N TYR A 352 -5.89 1.24 -9.05
CA TYR A 352 -5.17 2.41 -9.55
C TYR A 352 -6.09 3.33 -10.35
N THR A 353 -5.89 4.64 -10.22
CA THR A 353 -6.32 5.57 -11.26
C THR A 353 -5.52 5.36 -12.56
N PRO A 354 -5.99 5.84 -13.72
CA PRO A 354 -5.20 5.84 -14.94
C PRO A 354 -3.80 6.46 -14.77
N LYS A 355 -3.66 7.66 -14.17
CA LYS A 355 -2.34 8.27 -13.93
C LYS A 355 -1.46 7.47 -12.97
N GLN A 356 -2.03 6.92 -11.91
CA GLN A 356 -1.27 6.07 -10.98
C GLN A 356 -0.75 4.81 -11.67
N TYR A 357 -1.54 4.22 -12.58
CA TYR A 357 -1.09 3.07 -13.37
C TYR A 357 0.01 3.44 -14.35
N GLU A 358 -0.08 4.60 -15.02
CA GLU A 358 0.99 5.10 -15.89
C GLU A 358 2.31 5.27 -15.13
N LYS A 359 2.28 5.94 -13.97
CA LYS A 359 3.44 6.08 -13.07
C LYS A 359 3.98 4.70 -12.65
N SER A 360 3.09 3.77 -12.28
CA SER A 360 3.49 2.40 -11.90
C SER A 360 4.18 1.65 -13.05
N LEU A 361 3.72 1.82 -14.29
CA LEU A 361 4.36 1.23 -15.48
C LEU A 361 5.72 1.87 -15.76
N GLU A 362 5.87 3.18 -15.56
CA GLU A 362 7.17 3.87 -15.64
C GLU A 362 8.16 3.33 -14.62
N SER A 363 7.78 3.27 -13.34
CA SER A 363 8.62 2.68 -12.29
C SER A 363 9.00 1.24 -12.60
N THR A 364 8.06 0.44 -13.13
CA THR A 364 8.32 -0.95 -13.55
C THR A 364 9.30 -1.01 -14.72
N TYR A 365 9.16 -0.11 -15.71
CA TYR A 365 10.08 -0.04 -16.85
C TYR A 365 11.50 0.31 -16.40
N ASN A 366 11.65 1.30 -15.50
CA ASN A 366 12.94 1.72 -14.97
C ASN A 366 13.61 0.57 -14.20
N MET A 367 12.84 -0.15 -13.37
CA MET A 367 13.32 -1.33 -12.65
C MET A 367 13.79 -2.45 -13.61
N TYR A 368 13.07 -2.71 -14.71
CA TYR A 368 13.50 -3.73 -15.68
C TYR A 368 14.65 -3.24 -16.57
N ALA A 369 14.78 -1.93 -16.77
CA ALA A 369 15.91 -1.34 -17.48
C ALA A 369 17.20 -1.55 -16.69
N ASP A 370 17.14 -1.52 -15.36
CA ASP A 370 18.27 -1.84 -14.46
C ASP A 370 18.80 -3.27 -14.69
N THR A 371 17.90 -4.26 -14.78
CA THR A 371 18.25 -5.65 -15.10
C THR A 371 18.97 -5.73 -16.44
N TYR A 372 18.41 -5.11 -17.48
CA TYR A 372 18.97 -5.15 -18.83
C TYR A 372 20.33 -4.45 -18.88
N ALA A 373 20.46 -3.29 -18.22
CA ALA A 373 21.69 -2.52 -18.17
C ALA A 373 22.83 -3.31 -17.51
N LEU A 374 22.55 -4.00 -16.39
CA LEU A 374 23.54 -4.85 -15.73
C LEU A 374 23.99 -6.01 -16.63
N LEU A 375 23.06 -6.63 -17.35
CA LEU A 375 23.39 -7.69 -18.30
C LEU A 375 24.22 -7.17 -19.48
N ALA A 376 23.84 -6.05 -20.07
CA ALA A 376 24.58 -5.41 -21.15
C ALA A 376 26.01 -5.06 -20.73
N PHE A 377 26.19 -4.56 -19.50
CA PHE A 377 27.51 -4.28 -18.93
C PHE A 377 28.36 -5.54 -18.83
N LYS A 378 27.79 -6.64 -18.28
CA LYS A 378 28.47 -7.92 -18.17
C LYS A 378 28.78 -8.57 -19.52
N ASN A 379 27.98 -8.26 -20.54
CA ASN A 379 28.23 -8.68 -21.92
C ASN A 379 29.29 -7.80 -22.63
N GLY A 380 29.77 -6.73 -22.00
CA GLY A 380 30.74 -5.80 -22.57
C GLY A 380 30.14 -4.71 -23.47
N ASP A 381 28.80 -4.62 -23.59
CA ASP A 381 28.12 -3.54 -24.31
C ASP A 381 27.92 -2.34 -23.38
N LEU A 382 29.00 -1.56 -23.22
CA LEU A 382 29.00 -0.37 -22.37
C LEU A 382 27.99 0.68 -22.83
N LYS A 383 27.75 0.79 -24.14
CA LYS A 383 26.84 1.79 -24.70
C LYS A 383 25.40 1.49 -24.31
N GLU A 384 24.95 0.25 -24.49
CA GLU A 384 23.61 -0.15 -24.04
C GLU A 384 23.49 -0.09 -22.52
N ALA A 385 24.51 -0.55 -21.78
CA ALA A 385 24.53 -0.49 -20.33
C ALA A 385 24.29 0.93 -19.80
N ILE A 386 25.05 1.91 -20.30
CA ILE A 386 24.93 3.33 -19.90
C ILE A 386 23.56 3.88 -20.27
N ASN A 387 23.05 3.60 -21.47
CA ASN A 387 21.76 4.12 -21.93
C ASN A 387 20.59 3.60 -21.07
N TYR A 388 20.55 2.30 -20.81
CA TYR A 388 19.48 1.71 -20.01
C TYR A 388 19.63 2.03 -18.53
N GLN A 389 20.85 2.13 -18.00
CA GLN A 389 21.05 2.53 -16.62
C GLN A 389 20.63 3.98 -16.38
N LYS A 390 20.82 4.88 -17.37
CA LYS A 390 20.31 6.26 -17.29
C LYS A 390 18.77 6.30 -17.20
N ILE A 391 18.07 5.38 -17.86
CA ILE A 391 16.62 5.24 -17.72
C ILE A 391 16.29 4.67 -16.33
N ALA A 392 17.01 3.64 -15.90
CA ALA A 392 16.77 2.95 -14.64
C ALA A 392 16.87 3.88 -13.42
N ILE A 393 17.83 4.80 -13.41
CA ILE A 393 18.00 5.74 -12.29
C ILE A 393 16.85 6.75 -12.19
N GLY A 394 16.10 7.03 -13.26
CA GLY A 394 15.05 8.05 -13.27
C GLY A 394 15.58 9.40 -12.77
N GLU A 395 14.99 9.91 -11.68
CA GLU A 395 15.40 11.14 -11.01
C GLU A 395 16.61 10.98 -10.07
N GLY A 396 17.18 9.77 -10.00
CA GLY A 396 18.37 9.48 -9.19
C GLY A 396 18.08 9.27 -7.72
N GLU A 397 16.89 8.76 -7.37
CA GLU A 397 16.49 8.55 -5.96
C GLU A 397 17.06 7.28 -5.32
N ASN A 398 17.64 6.36 -6.11
CA ASN A 398 18.22 5.12 -5.62
C ASN A 398 19.76 5.15 -5.69
N PRO A 399 20.46 5.29 -4.54
CA PRO A 399 21.92 5.38 -4.50
C PRO A 399 22.66 4.19 -5.11
N GLU A 400 22.10 2.97 -5.04
CA GLU A 400 22.73 1.76 -5.59
C GLU A 400 22.67 1.75 -7.12
N MET A 401 21.52 2.13 -7.69
CA MET A 401 21.37 2.28 -9.13
C MET A 401 22.22 3.45 -9.66
N ASN A 402 22.29 4.56 -8.91
CA ASN A 402 23.17 5.68 -9.22
C ASN A 402 24.64 5.26 -9.23
N GLU A 403 25.07 4.48 -8.23
CA GLU A 403 26.43 3.97 -8.17
C GLU A 403 26.77 3.13 -9.39
N ARG A 404 25.87 2.23 -9.77
CA ARG A 404 26.02 1.40 -10.97
C ARG A 404 26.15 2.25 -12.24
N TYR A 405 25.36 3.32 -12.35
CA TYR A 405 25.48 4.26 -13.46
C TYR A 405 26.86 4.91 -13.52
N ILE A 406 27.37 5.40 -12.38
CA ILE A 406 28.72 5.96 -12.28
C ILE A 406 29.80 4.92 -12.61
N GLN A 407 29.63 3.66 -12.20
CA GLN A 407 30.54 2.57 -12.55
C GLN A 407 30.57 2.33 -14.07
N PHE A 408 29.42 2.36 -14.74
CA PHE A 408 29.33 2.17 -16.19
C PHE A 408 29.97 3.33 -16.96
N LEU A 409 29.70 4.57 -16.55
CA LEU A 409 30.36 5.76 -17.10
C LEU A 409 31.88 5.70 -16.93
N LYS A 410 32.35 5.18 -15.79
CA LYS A 410 33.79 4.98 -15.53
C LYS A 410 34.41 3.95 -16.46
N ALA A 411 33.74 2.82 -16.68
CA ALA A 411 34.22 1.79 -17.61
C ALA A 411 34.38 2.34 -19.04
N ASP A 412 33.54 3.29 -19.43
CA ASP A 412 33.62 3.98 -20.73
C ASP A 412 34.45 5.28 -20.71
N ASN A 413 35.18 5.54 -19.62
CA ASN A 413 36.04 6.73 -19.43
C ASN A 413 35.32 8.09 -19.56
N GLN A 414 34.02 8.16 -19.28
CA GLN A 414 33.21 9.39 -19.37
C GLN A 414 33.37 10.29 -18.14
N HIS A 415 34.59 10.76 -17.85
CA HIS A 415 34.90 11.48 -16.61
C HIS A 415 34.11 12.78 -16.42
N ASN A 416 33.81 13.54 -17.48
CA ASN A 416 32.98 14.74 -17.37
C ASN A 416 31.54 14.40 -16.91
N ASN A 417 30.96 13.34 -17.46
CA ASN A 417 29.61 12.90 -17.09
C ASN A 417 29.59 12.38 -15.66
N ILE A 418 30.65 11.70 -15.19
CA ILE A 418 30.79 11.31 -13.78
C ILE A 418 30.78 12.55 -12.88
N VAL A 419 31.51 13.62 -13.25
CA VAL A 419 31.52 14.85 -12.46
C VAL A 419 30.12 15.47 -12.37
N GLU A 420 29.41 15.56 -13.49
CA GLU A 420 28.05 16.13 -13.56
C GLU A 420 27.05 15.33 -12.73
N GLU A 421 26.88 14.05 -13.06
CA GLU A 421 25.87 13.17 -12.47
C GLU A 421 26.16 12.90 -10.98
N ALA A 422 27.42 12.63 -10.62
CA ALA A 422 27.78 12.42 -9.22
C ALA A 422 27.63 13.70 -8.39
N SER A 423 27.82 14.89 -8.97
CA SER A 423 27.59 16.15 -8.24
C SER A 423 26.14 16.26 -7.81
N GLU A 424 25.21 15.93 -8.71
CA GLU A 424 23.78 15.98 -8.43
C GLU A 424 23.39 14.94 -7.39
N PHE A 425 23.79 13.67 -7.57
CA PHE A 425 23.51 12.62 -6.58
C PHE A 425 24.05 12.96 -5.19
N ILE A 426 25.25 13.55 -5.10
CA ILE A 426 25.81 13.96 -3.80
C ILE A 426 25.02 15.13 -3.22
N LYS A 427 24.68 16.15 -4.04
CA LYS A 427 23.92 17.34 -3.61
C LYS A 427 22.53 16.97 -3.08
N GLU A 428 21.90 15.97 -3.71
CA GLU A 428 20.56 15.47 -3.37
C GLU A 428 20.57 14.42 -2.24
N GLY A 429 21.75 14.06 -1.73
CA GLY A 429 21.89 13.05 -0.67
C GLY A 429 21.75 11.60 -1.15
N GLN A 430 21.62 11.37 -2.46
CA GLN A 430 21.40 10.06 -3.08
C GLN A 430 22.72 9.41 -3.54
N SER A 431 23.76 9.47 -2.70
CA SER A 431 25.10 9.01 -3.05
C SER A 431 25.70 8.00 -2.08
N THR A 432 26.50 7.08 -2.62
CA THR A 432 27.29 6.11 -1.84
C THR A 432 28.74 6.57 -1.66
N ALA A 433 29.51 5.87 -0.82
CA ALA A 433 30.94 6.09 -0.68
C ALA A 433 31.69 5.92 -2.02
N ASN A 434 31.27 4.97 -2.86
CA ASN A 434 31.88 4.74 -4.17
C ASN A 434 31.57 5.86 -5.15
N ILE A 435 30.36 6.43 -5.15
CA ILE A 435 30.04 7.61 -5.96
C ILE A 435 30.98 8.76 -5.59
N LYS A 436 31.15 9.03 -4.29
CA LYS A 436 32.05 10.09 -3.80
C LYS A 436 33.50 9.86 -4.20
N ALA A 437 33.98 8.61 -4.12
CA ALA A 437 35.33 8.26 -4.55
C ALA A 437 35.53 8.47 -6.07
N ASN A 438 34.56 8.05 -6.88
CA ASN A 438 34.61 8.24 -8.34
C ASN A 438 34.49 9.71 -8.74
N PHE A 439 33.71 10.52 -8.01
CA PHE A 439 33.66 11.96 -8.18
C PHE A 439 35.03 12.61 -7.98
N ILE A 440 35.73 12.26 -6.90
CA ILE A 440 37.10 12.76 -6.63
C ILE A 440 38.05 12.40 -7.77
N GLU A 441 38.05 11.13 -8.20
CA GLU A 441 38.92 10.66 -9.29
C GLU A 441 38.60 11.37 -10.61
N ALA A 442 37.31 11.55 -10.93
CA ALA A 442 36.88 12.19 -12.17
C ALA A 442 37.25 13.68 -12.22
N ILE A 443 37.17 14.41 -11.10
CA ILE A 443 37.65 15.80 -11.02
C ILE A 443 39.15 15.87 -11.30
N GLN A 444 39.96 14.97 -10.72
CA GLN A 444 41.40 14.94 -10.99
C GLN A 444 41.72 14.64 -12.46
N LYS A 445 40.88 13.87 -13.15
CA LYS A 445 41.09 13.59 -14.58
C LYS A 445 40.60 14.69 -15.52
N THR A 446 39.66 15.51 -15.08
CA THR A 446 38.99 16.53 -15.91
C THR A 446 39.50 17.94 -15.66
N ASP A 447 39.79 18.28 -14.40
CA ASP A 447 40.23 19.60 -13.97
C ASP A 447 41.10 19.52 -12.70
N ASN A 448 42.40 19.29 -12.90
CA ASN A 448 43.41 19.22 -11.84
C ASN A 448 43.61 20.52 -11.06
N SER A 449 43.04 21.65 -11.50
CA SER A 449 43.13 22.92 -10.78
C SER A 449 42.16 23.00 -9.60
N LYS A 450 41.09 22.20 -9.63
CA LYS A 450 40.08 22.15 -8.56
C LYS A 450 40.53 21.24 -7.43
N ASN A 451 40.19 21.64 -6.20
CA ASN A 451 40.33 20.75 -5.04
C ASN A 451 39.07 19.87 -4.91
N PRO A 452 39.13 18.58 -5.26
CA PRO A 452 37.96 17.71 -5.25
C PRO A 452 37.36 17.54 -3.84
N LYS A 453 38.19 17.55 -2.78
CA LYS A 453 37.71 17.43 -1.41
C LYS A 453 36.89 18.65 -0.98
N THR A 454 37.32 19.84 -1.38
CA THR A 454 36.56 21.08 -1.11
C THR A 454 35.22 21.09 -1.84
N LEU A 455 35.16 20.60 -3.08
CA LEU A 455 33.91 20.50 -3.83
C LEU A 455 32.96 19.47 -3.22
N LEU A 456 33.48 18.29 -2.89
CA LEU A 456 32.72 17.25 -2.22
C LEU A 456 32.09 17.77 -0.92
N ALA A 457 32.88 18.41 -0.06
CA ALA A 457 32.39 18.97 1.20
C ALA A 457 31.26 20.01 1.00
N LYS A 458 31.32 20.83 -0.07
CA LYS A 458 30.25 21.78 -0.40
C LYS A 458 28.95 21.08 -0.82
N LEU A 459 29.05 20.00 -1.59
CA LEU A 459 27.89 19.23 -2.01
C LEU A 459 27.26 18.48 -0.83
N GLU A 460 28.09 17.86 0.02
CA GLU A 460 27.64 17.19 1.24
C GLU A 460 27.00 18.15 2.24
N ALA A 461 27.50 19.38 2.35
CA ALA A 461 26.88 20.42 3.18
C ALA A 461 25.47 20.78 2.69
N LYS A 462 25.26 20.88 1.37
CA LYS A 462 23.94 21.11 0.77
C LYS A 462 22.98 19.94 1.02
N ALA A 463 23.48 18.71 0.86
CA ALA A 463 22.69 17.52 1.16
C ALA A 463 22.26 17.47 2.63
N LYS A 464 23.20 17.76 3.56
CA LYS A 464 22.89 17.83 4.99
C LYS A 464 21.87 18.93 5.29
N GLU A 465 22.00 20.11 4.68
CA GLU A 465 21.03 21.21 4.85
C GLU A 465 19.63 20.85 4.33
N LYS A 466 19.56 20.25 3.13
CA LYS A 466 18.29 19.79 2.54
C LYS A 466 17.62 18.76 3.43
N GLU A 467 18.37 17.75 3.88
CA GLU A 467 17.85 16.69 4.74
C GLU A 467 17.42 17.22 6.11
N PHE A 468 18.21 18.11 6.71
CA PHE A 468 17.86 18.77 7.96
C PHE A 468 16.55 19.55 7.84
N ASN A 469 16.38 20.33 6.77
CA ASN A 469 15.14 21.08 6.54
C ASN A 469 13.95 20.16 6.27
N ARG A 470 14.15 19.06 5.54
CA ARG A 470 13.11 18.04 5.28
C ARG A 470 12.63 17.41 6.58
N ILE A 471 13.54 16.87 7.39
CA ILE A 471 13.21 16.23 8.67
C ILE A 471 12.62 17.24 9.66
N ARG A 472 13.13 18.48 9.69
CA ARG A 472 12.59 19.52 10.57
C ARG A 472 11.11 19.80 10.30
N LYS A 473 10.65 19.71 9.04
CA LYS A 473 9.23 19.89 8.70
C LYS A 473 8.34 18.77 9.25
N THR A 474 8.90 17.59 9.52
CA THR A 474 8.15 16.45 10.07
C THR A 474 8.17 16.41 11.61
N LEU A 475 8.64 17.47 12.26
CA LEU A 475 8.62 17.58 13.71
C LEU A 475 7.17 17.67 14.20
N ILE A 476 6.79 16.74 15.06
CA ILE A 476 5.48 16.70 15.73
C ILE A 476 5.66 16.90 17.24
N ASP A 477 4.52 16.99 17.94
CA ASP A 477 4.49 17.29 19.36
C ASP A 477 3.35 16.53 20.07
N GLU A 478 3.40 15.20 19.96
CA GLU A 478 2.35 14.30 20.47
C GLU A 478 2.73 13.72 21.83
N GLU A 479 1.73 13.44 22.68
CA GLU A 479 1.98 12.70 23.92
C GLU A 479 2.46 11.27 23.58
N ALA A 480 3.54 10.82 24.24
CA ALA A 480 3.99 9.45 24.12
C ALA A 480 3.20 8.56 25.10
N PRO A 481 2.41 7.58 24.64
CA PRO A 481 1.73 6.65 25.53
C PRO A 481 2.74 5.87 26.38
N ASP A 482 2.55 5.88 27.69
CA ASP A 482 3.40 5.09 28.58
C ASP A 482 3.13 3.59 28.41
N PHE A 483 4.16 2.78 28.62
CA PHE A 483 4.05 1.33 28.56
C PHE A 483 5.04 0.69 29.52
N THR A 484 4.70 -0.52 29.97
CA THR A 484 5.59 -1.40 30.74
C THR A 484 5.57 -2.78 30.10
N VAL A 485 6.70 -3.19 29.53
CA VAL A 485 6.83 -4.47 28.83
C VAL A 485 8.11 -5.19 29.23
N LYS A 486 8.23 -6.46 28.84
CA LYS A 486 9.45 -7.25 29.06
C LYS A 486 10.37 -7.14 27.87
N SER A 487 11.67 -7.03 28.14
CA SER A 487 12.71 -7.25 27.14
C SER A 487 12.83 -8.74 26.81
N LEU A 488 13.52 -9.04 25.71
CA LEU A 488 13.86 -10.40 25.32
C LEU A 488 14.67 -11.15 26.40
N ASN A 489 15.45 -10.42 27.21
CA ASN A 489 16.22 -10.97 28.32
C ASN A 489 15.39 -11.13 29.61
N GLY A 490 14.11 -10.70 29.60
CA GLY A 490 13.19 -10.78 30.73
C GLY A 490 13.19 -9.56 31.65
N ASP A 491 14.00 -8.54 31.36
CA ASP A 491 14.02 -7.28 32.12
C ASP A 491 12.72 -6.50 31.90
N VAL A 492 12.23 -5.79 32.92
CA VAL A 492 11.08 -4.91 32.78
C VAL A 492 11.55 -3.53 32.34
N VAL A 493 10.97 -3.02 31.25
CA VAL A 493 11.25 -1.69 30.71
C VAL A 493 9.97 -0.86 30.74
N THR A 494 10.04 0.30 31.39
CA THR A 494 8.97 1.30 31.41
C THR A 494 9.43 2.56 30.70
N LEU A 495 8.60 3.11 29.81
CA LEU A 495 8.96 4.32 29.07
C LEU A 495 9.18 5.52 30.00
N SER A 496 8.33 5.69 31.01
CA SER A 496 8.45 6.78 31.99
C SER A 496 9.81 6.85 32.69
N ASP A 497 10.50 5.71 32.84
CA ASP A 497 11.82 5.62 33.48
C ASP A 497 12.94 6.20 32.60
N LEU A 498 12.66 6.42 31.30
CA LEU A 498 13.60 6.97 30.32
C LEU A 498 13.43 8.48 30.09
N LYS A 499 12.56 9.15 30.88
CA LYS A 499 12.33 10.60 30.77
C LYS A 499 13.65 11.38 30.93
N GLY A 500 13.82 12.42 30.11
CA GLY A 500 15.07 13.19 30.02
C GLY A 500 16.08 12.63 29.01
N LYS A 501 15.80 11.48 28.39
CA LYS A 501 16.57 10.92 27.28
C LYS A 501 15.79 11.02 25.98
N THR A 502 16.50 11.03 24.85
CA THR A 502 15.91 10.76 23.55
C THR A 502 15.75 9.26 23.37
N VAL A 503 14.52 8.79 23.17
CA VAL A 503 14.21 7.37 22.99
C VAL A 503 13.82 7.10 21.54
N VAL A 504 14.50 6.16 20.89
CA VAL A 504 14.18 5.68 19.54
C VAL A 504 13.51 4.32 19.66
N LEU A 505 12.21 4.27 19.38
CA LEU A 505 11.46 3.03 19.24
C LEU A 505 11.51 2.57 17.79
N ASP A 506 11.81 1.29 17.56
CA ASP A 506 11.82 0.67 16.24
C ASP A 506 10.91 -0.56 16.25
N PHE A 507 9.73 -0.46 15.63
CA PHE A 507 8.74 -1.53 15.55
C PHE A 507 9.04 -2.47 14.38
N TRP A 508 9.15 -3.77 14.63
CA TRP A 508 9.63 -4.75 13.65
C TRP A 508 9.09 -6.17 13.90
N ALA A 509 9.39 -7.09 12.96
CA ALA A 509 9.13 -8.53 13.09
C ALA A 509 10.18 -9.36 12.32
N THR A 510 10.42 -10.62 12.69
CA THR A 510 11.42 -11.50 12.05
C THR A 510 11.08 -11.90 10.61
N TRP A 511 9.80 -11.81 10.22
CA TRP A 511 9.34 -12.08 8.86
C TRP A 511 9.31 -10.83 7.97
N CYS A 512 9.54 -9.65 8.54
CA CYS A 512 9.45 -8.37 7.83
C CYS A 512 10.73 -8.08 7.03
N GLY A 513 10.71 -8.37 5.73
CA GLY A 513 11.83 -8.13 4.82
C GLY A 513 12.40 -6.70 4.89
N PRO A 514 11.58 -5.63 4.79
CA PRO A 514 12.06 -4.25 4.91
C PRO A 514 12.67 -3.92 6.28
N CYS A 515 12.16 -4.51 7.37
CA CYS A 515 12.73 -4.34 8.70
C CYS A 515 14.17 -4.88 8.74
N ILE A 516 14.34 -6.13 8.27
CA ILE A 516 15.65 -6.80 8.19
C ILE A 516 16.63 -6.00 7.33
N ALA A 517 16.17 -5.47 6.19
CA ALA A 517 16.98 -4.62 5.31
C ALA A 517 17.46 -3.33 6.02
N SER A 518 16.71 -2.81 6.99
CA SER A 518 17.08 -1.61 7.75
C SER A 518 18.08 -1.85 8.88
N PHE A 519 18.19 -3.08 9.38
CA PHE A 519 18.97 -3.41 10.58
C PHE A 519 20.47 -3.13 10.49
N PRO A 520 21.15 -3.33 9.34
CA PRO A 520 22.53 -2.88 9.20
C PRO A 520 22.71 -1.38 9.47
N GLY A 521 21.75 -0.55 9.06
CA GLY A 521 21.72 0.89 9.37
C GLY A 521 21.44 1.16 10.84
N MET A 522 20.47 0.45 11.43
CA MET A 522 20.14 0.57 12.85
C MET A 522 21.29 0.15 13.77
N GLN A 523 22.02 -0.92 13.43
CA GLN A 523 23.21 -1.33 14.18
C GLN A 523 24.31 -0.26 14.12
N LYS A 524 24.48 0.42 12.98
CA LYS A 524 25.45 1.53 12.87
C LYS A 524 25.08 2.69 13.80
N VAL A 525 23.80 3.09 13.91
CA VAL A 525 23.40 4.16 14.84
C VAL A 525 23.49 3.73 16.30
N VAL A 526 23.08 2.51 16.65
CA VAL A 526 23.28 1.95 18.00
C VAL A 526 24.75 1.99 18.38
N THR A 527 25.64 1.59 17.47
CA THR A 527 27.09 1.64 17.69
C THR A 527 27.61 3.07 17.83
N LYS A 528 27.09 4.01 17.04
CA LYS A 528 27.47 5.43 17.10
C LYS A 528 27.12 6.08 18.45
N TYR A 529 25.96 5.74 19.00
CA TYR A 529 25.40 6.33 20.22
C TYR A 529 25.65 5.49 21.48
N LYS A 530 26.39 4.39 21.40
CA LYS A 530 26.62 3.46 22.52
C LYS A 530 27.22 4.09 23.78
N ASP A 531 27.99 5.17 23.61
CA ASP A 531 28.69 5.90 24.68
C ASP A 531 27.95 7.22 25.06
N ASP A 532 26.75 7.45 24.52
CA ASP A 532 25.91 8.63 24.77
C ASP A 532 24.66 8.24 25.58
N ASP A 533 24.74 8.35 26.91
CA ASP A 533 23.66 8.00 27.83
C ASP A 533 22.38 8.83 27.66
N SER A 534 22.41 9.91 26.88
CA SER A 534 21.23 10.73 26.54
C SER A 534 20.33 10.12 25.45
N VAL A 535 20.76 9.03 24.80
CA VAL A 535 20.02 8.37 23.72
C VAL A 535 19.81 6.89 24.03
N VAL A 536 18.58 6.38 23.85
CA VAL A 536 18.23 4.99 24.09
C VAL A 536 17.51 4.42 22.87
N PHE A 537 17.92 3.24 22.43
CA PHE A 537 17.28 2.50 21.33
C PHE A 537 16.51 1.30 21.90
N LEU A 538 15.24 1.17 21.54
CA LEU A 538 14.36 0.06 21.91
C LEU A 538 13.73 -0.54 20.65
N PHE A 539 13.98 -1.83 20.42
CA PHE A 539 13.49 -2.55 19.24
C PHE A 539 12.25 -3.35 19.64
N VAL A 540 11.07 -2.88 19.26
CA VAL A 540 9.79 -3.47 19.66
C VAL A 540 9.39 -4.55 18.66
N ASP A 541 9.60 -5.81 19.03
CA ASP A 541 9.08 -6.95 18.27
C ASP A 541 7.54 -6.95 18.38
N THR A 542 6.85 -6.82 17.24
CA THR A 542 5.40 -6.70 17.12
C THR A 542 4.91 -7.36 15.82
N PHE A 543 3.60 -7.53 15.65
CA PHE A 543 3.01 -8.22 14.49
C PHE A 543 3.56 -9.65 14.24
N GLU A 544 4.20 -10.24 15.24
CA GLU A 544 4.72 -11.60 15.21
C GLU A 544 3.93 -12.51 16.17
N SER A 545 3.39 -13.60 15.63
CA SER A 545 2.55 -14.55 16.39
C SER A 545 3.12 -15.96 16.33
N GLY A 546 2.78 -16.78 17.32
CA GLY A 546 3.23 -18.17 17.42
C GLY A 546 3.76 -18.50 18.81
N LYS A 547 3.61 -19.77 19.22
CA LYS A 547 4.11 -20.25 20.52
C LYS A 547 5.63 -20.22 20.64
N ASP A 548 6.32 -20.15 19.50
CA ASP A 548 7.77 -20.12 19.34
C ASP A 548 8.33 -18.71 19.07
N ARG A 549 7.51 -17.65 19.20
CA ARG A 549 7.89 -16.25 18.94
C ARG A 549 9.18 -15.85 19.66
N ILE A 550 9.27 -16.07 20.97
CA ILE A 550 10.45 -15.68 21.76
C ILE A 550 11.72 -16.38 21.28
N GLU A 551 11.62 -17.69 20.99
CA GLU A 551 12.76 -18.48 20.50
C GLU A 551 13.20 -18.00 19.11
N LYS A 552 12.25 -17.72 18.22
CA LYS A 552 12.52 -17.17 16.88
C LYS A 552 13.22 -15.83 16.93
N VAL A 553 12.70 -14.90 17.73
CA VAL A 553 13.27 -13.55 17.89
C VAL A 553 14.68 -13.64 18.50
N SER A 554 14.87 -14.43 19.56
CA SER A 554 16.19 -14.61 20.17
C SER A 554 17.20 -15.16 19.18
N LYS A 555 16.84 -16.24 18.49
CA LYS A 555 17.69 -16.87 17.49
C LYS A 555 18.03 -15.90 16.35
N PHE A 556 17.07 -15.11 15.87
CA PHE A 556 17.30 -14.15 14.80
C PHE A 556 18.33 -13.07 15.20
N ILE A 557 18.21 -12.51 16.41
CA ILE A 557 19.13 -11.50 16.91
C ILE A 557 20.55 -12.06 17.09
N GLU A 558 20.65 -13.28 17.65
CA GLU A 558 21.92 -13.98 17.85
C GLU A 558 22.60 -14.33 16.52
N ASP A 559 21.87 -14.95 15.58
CA ASP A 559 22.40 -15.41 14.29
C ASP A 559 22.94 -14.23 13.44
N ASN A 560 22.41 -13.02 13.65
CA ASN A 560 22.84 -11.80 12.95
C ASN A 560 23.79 -10.90 13.77
N ALA A 561 24.11 -11.28 15.01
CA ALA A 561 24.99 -10.55 15.92
C ALA A 561 24.55 -9.08 16.17
N TYR A 562 23.25 -8.83 16.26
CA TYR A 562 22.74 -7.50 16.60
C TYR A 562 22.80 -7.24 18.10
N SER A 563 23.21 -6.03 18.50
CA SER A 563 23.27 -5.61 19.92
C SER A 563 22.00 -4.86 20.36
N PHE A 564 20.85 -5.28 19.83
CA PHE A 564 19.58 -4.57 20.00
C PHE A 564 18.97 -4.85 21.38
N ASN A 565 18.46 -3.80 22.03
CA ASN A 565 17.60 -3.96 23.20
C ASN A 565 16.18 -4.25 22.72
N VAL A 566 15.83 -5.54 22.63
CA VAL A 566 14.55 -5.99 22.07
C VAL A 566 13.48 -6.04 23.16
N LEU A 567 12.36 -5.38 22.91
CA LEU A 567 11.14 -5.44 23.71
C LEU A 567 10.13 -6.36 23.05
N ILE A 568 9.41 -7.14 23.86
CA ILE A 568 8.35 -8.03 23.37
C ILE A 568 7.01 -7.33 23.56
N ASP A 569 6.39 -6.93 22.44
CA ASP A 569 5.06 -6.31 22.45
C ASP A 569 3.99 -7.35 22.81
N PRO A 570 3.27 -7.20 23.95
CA PRO A 570 2.25 -8.14 24.37
C PRO A 570 1.08 -8.19 23.38
N ILE A 571 0.49 -9.38 23.23
CA ILE A 571 -0.72 -9.56 22.42
C ILE A 571 -1.91 -9.60 23.37
N ASN A 572 -2.87 -8.73 23.13
CA ASN A 572 -4.17 -8.76 23.78
C ASN A 572 -5.01 -9.91 23.21
N GLU A 573 -5.22 -10.96 24.00
CA GLU A 573 -5.92 -12.19 23.59
C GLU A 573 -7.39 -11.94 23.16
N ASP A 574 -8.01 -10.85 23.64
CA ASP A 574 -9.40 -10.51 23.31
C ASP A 574 -9.55 -9.72 22.01
N SER A 575 -8.47 -9.18 21.45
CA SER A 575 -8.53 -8.35 20.23
C SER A 575 -7.51 -8.74 19.15
N ASP A 576 -6.60 -9.69 19.45
CA ASP A 576 -5.43 -10.03 18.62
C ASP A 576 -4.55 -8.80 18.30
N LYS A 577 -4.67 -7.72 19.07
CA LYS A 577 -3.89 -6.49 18.90
C LYS A 577 -2.67 -6.50 19.78
N TYR A 578 -1.61 -5.83 19.33
CA TYR A 578 -0.39 -5.66 20.10
C TYR A 578 -0.47 -4.38 20.91
N ASP A 579 -0.19 -4.44 22.21
CA ASP A 579 -0.49 -3.35 23.15
C ASP A 579 0.29 -2.06 22.80
N VAL A 580 1.61 -2.17 22.62
CA VAL A 580 2.48 -1.01 22.36
C VAL A 580 2.24 -0.49 20.94
N ALA A 581 2.26 -1.36 19.92
CA ALA A 581 2.00 -0.95 18.55
C ALA A 581 0.63 -0.26 18.40
N SER A 582 -0.41 -0.76 19.10
CA SER A 582 -1.74 -0.12 19.07
C SER A 582 -1.74 1.23 19.78
N ALA A 583 -1.08 1.36 20.93
CA ALA A 583 -0.98 2.62 21.66
C ALA A 583 -0.32 3.71 20.81
N TYR A 584 0.73 3.35 20.06
CA TYR A 584 1.46 4.24 19.17
C TYR A 584 0.83 4.38 17.77
N LYS A 585 -0.36 3.80 17.53
CA LYS A 585 -1.03 3.78 16.22
C LYS A 585 -0.09 3.31 15.10
N VAL A 586 0.62 2.20 15.32
CA VAL A 586 1.50 1.58 14.32
C VAL A 586 0.64 0.68 13.44
N SER A 587 0.63 0.95 12.13
CA SER A 587 -0.16 0.21 11.13
C SER A 587 0.69 -0.61 10.17
N GLY A 588 1.97 -0.28 10.06
CA GLY A 588 2.95 -0.96 9.23
C GLY A 588 4.30 -1.04 9.92
N ILE A 589 5.12 -1.98 9.47
CA ILE A 589 6.50 -2.12 9.93
C ILE A 589 7.47 -2.15 8.74
N PRO A 590 8.69 -1.60 8.87
CA PRO A 590 9.21 -0.96 10.07
C PRO A 590 8.55 0.39 10.36
N THR A 591 8.37 0.74 11.63
CA THR A 591 7.96 2.09 12.06
C THR A 591 8.93 2.58 13.11
N LYS A 592 9.43 3.81 12.98
CA LYS A 592 10.31 4.44 13.96
C LYS A 592 9.59 5.60 14.64
N VAL A 593 9.62 5.62 15.97
CA VAL A 593 9.08 6.69 16.80
C VAL A 593 10.20 7.26 17.64
N ILE A 594 10.48 8.56 17.49
CA ILE A 594 11.53 9.25 18.24
C ILE A 594 10.85 10.13 19.26
N ILE A 595 11.10 9.84 20.53
CA ILE A 595 10.58 10.54 21.70
C ILE A 595 11.70 11.42 22.24
N GLY A 596 11.47 12.72 22.32
CA GLY A 596 12.47 13.65 22.86
C GLY A 596 12.57 13.60 24.39
N PRO A 597 13.57 14.28 24.97
CA PRO A 597 13.80 14.32 26.43
C PRO A 597 12.59 14.78 27.26
N GLY A 598 11.68 15.55 26.65
CA GLY A 598 10.41 15.98 27.26
C GLY A 598 9.40 14.85 27.49
N GLY A 599 9.63 13.65 26.93
CA GLY A 599 8.69 12.51 26.98
C GLY A 599 7.56 12.63 25.96
N ARG A 600 7.79 13.32 24.84
CA ARG A 600 6.81 13.54 23.76
C ARG A 600 7.36 13.00 22.46
N ILE A 601 6.47 12.50 21.60
CA ILE A 601 6.83 12.03 20.27
C ILE A 601 7.15 13.26 19.43
N ASN A 602 8.36 13.31 18.90
CA ASN A 602 8.83 14.39 18.04
C ASN A 602 8.98 13.98 16.57
N PHE A 603 9.17 12.70 16.30
CA PHE A 603 9.15 12.18 14.93
C PHE A 603 8.50 10.80 14.89
N LYS A 604 7.77 10.54 13.80
CA LYS A 604 7.23 9.22 13.45
C LYS A 604 7.49 8.99 11.97
N SER A 605 8.10 7.86 11.62
CA SER A 605 8.44 7.49 10.25
C SER A 605 8.04 6.04 9.99
N VAL A 606 7.33 5.79 8.89
CA VAL A 606 6.86 4.46 8.49
C VAL A 606 7.62 4.02 7.23
N GLY A 607 8.11 2.78 7.23
CA GLY A 607 8.85 2.17 6.13
C GLY A 607 10.36 2.28 6.26
N PHE A 608 11.04 1.74 5.25
CA PHE A 608 12.50 1.76 5.11
C PHE A 608 12.89 2.67 3.96
N SER A 609 13.75 3.65 4.23
CA SER A 609 14.08 4.73 3.29
C SER A 609 15.08 4.33 2.19
N GLY A 610 15.60 3.09 2.22
CA GLY A 610 16.27 2.46 1.08
C GLY A 610 17.69 1.95 1.33
N SER A 611 18.47 2.56 2.24
CA SER A 611 19.85 2.12 2.53
C SER A 611 20.27 2.32 4.00
N ALA A 612 21.33 1.62 4.41
CA ALA A 612 21.89 1.73 5.76
C ALA A 612 22.40 3.16 6.06
N GLU A 613 23.05 3.80 5.09
CA GLU A 613 23.57 5.16 5.20
C GLU A 613 22.46 6.20 5.38
N LYS A 614 21.34 6.02 4.67
CA LYS A 614 20.19 6.91 4.78
C LYS A 614 19.54 6.79 6.15
N ILE A 615 19.37 5.57 6.67
CA ILE A 615 18.90 5.35 8.05
C ILE A 615 19.80 6.02 9.08
N VAL A 616 21.13 5.90 8.91
CA VAL A 616 22.07 6.58 9.81
C VAL A 616 21.87 8.09 9.75
N SER A 617 21.81 8.67 8.56
CA SER A 617 21.63 10.10 8.37
C SER A 617 20.31 10.61 8.95
N GLU A 618 19.21 9.89 8.71
CA GLU A 618 17.86 10.26 9.17
C GLU A 618 17.78 10.27 10.70
N ILE A 619 18.17 9.16 11.34
CA ILE A 619 18.11 9.03 12.80
C ILE A 619 19.08 10.00 13.48
N ASP A 620 20.28 10.17 12.93
CA ASP A 620 21.25 11.13 13.45
C ASP A 620 20.71 12.55 13.41
N THR A 621 20.08 12.95 12.30
CA THR A 621 19.49 14.28 12.14
C THR A 621 18.33 14.49 13.12
N MET A 622 17.45 13.49 13.28
CA MET A 622 16.36 13.54 14.26
C MET A 622 16.87 13.67 15.69
N VAL A 623 17.92 12.92 16.07
CA VAL A 623 18.54 13.03 17.40
C VAL A 623 19.24 14.39 17.57
N GLU A 624 19.97 14.88 16.57
CA GLU A 624 20.62 16.21 16.59
C GLU A 624 19.59 17.34 16.77
N LEU A 625 18.42 17.24 16.12
CA LEU A 625 17.33 18.20 16.25
C LEU A 625 16.76 18.29 17.67
N LEU A 626 16.84 17.21 18.45
CA LEU A 626 16.31 17.14 19.83
C LEU A 626 17.35 17.44 20.91
N LYS A 627 18.62 17.60 20.53
CA LYS A 627 19.71 17.98 21.44
C LYS A 627 19.78 19.49 21.72
N ASN A 628 19.05 20.32 20.97
CA ASN A 628 19.13 21.78 21.01
C ASN A 628 17.96 22.43 21.75
#